data_AF-A0A0K9FCE3-F1
#
_entry.id   AF-A0A0K9FCE3-F1
#
_cell.length_a   1.000
_cell.length_b   1.000
_cell.length_c   1.000
_cell.angle_alpha   90.00
_cell.angle_beta   90.00
_cell.angle_gamma   90.00
#
_symmetry.space_group_name_H-M   'P 1'
#
loop_
_entity.id
_entity.type
_entity.pdbx_description
1 polymer ?
#
loop_
_entity_poly.entity_id
_entity_poly.type
_entity_poly.pdbx_seq_one_letter_code
_entity_poly.pdbx_strand_id
1 'polypeptide(L)'
;MKKYMMVSALATLLIAGCSSKDIDKESERPAVKEENKESVVEDSKQEVSENTVAEKSGSIITLGDRAVEIFYGNPENALRYSKAISSLKQALGENVTVYNMVVPTSVEFALPKKYQHMSTPQKSVIDEIYGNLDSEIKNVNAYEALEKHKNEYLYFNTDHHWTSLGAYYAYEQFAKEAGFKEKSLDEYEKYSKEDFLGTLFTQTQDTKLKEKKDIVEYYKIPVDYEVYRYEKGNENTAVSSTLYADYADGVNAYSVFLHGDFPLVKIKNNDSNNGKKLVVVKESYGNAFVPFLIPHYDELYVVDSRYYNSGFKKLIDEQEIKEVLFINNIFATNTAKIVKTLERLQ
;
A
#
# COMPACT_ATOMS: atom_id res chain seq x y z
N MET A 1 -27.49 14.88 -40.19
CA MET A 1 -26.05 14.57 -39.99
C MET A 1 -25.47 15.51 -38.95
N LYS A 2 -25.19 15.01 -37.74
CA LYS A 2 -24.23 15.61 -36.79
C LYS A 2 -23.81 14.47 -35.86
N LYS A 3 -22.58 13.99 -36.06
CA LYS A 3 -21.92 12.96 -35.25
C LYS A 3 -21.53 13.59 -33.91
N TYR A 4 -21.94 12.98 -32.80
CA TYR A 4 -21.32 13.21 -31.49
C TYR A 4 -20.12 12.27 -31.39
N MET A 5 -18.92 12.85 -31.27
CA MET A 5 -17.70 12.14 -30.88
C MET A 5 -17.67 12.07 -29.35
N MET A 6 -17.83 10.86 -28.81
CA MET A 6 -17.38 10.56 -27.44
C MET A 6 -15.86 10.55 -27.45
N VAL A 7 -15.24 11.39 -26.62
CA VAL A 7 -13.82 11.26 -26.27
C VAL A 7 -13.77 10.68 -24.85
N SER A 8 -13.47 9.38 -24.78
CA SER A 8 -13.06 8.70 -23.55
C SER A 8 -11.58 9.03 -23.32
N ALA A 9 -11.27 9.86 -22.34
CA ALA A 9 -9.90 10.08 -21.89
C ALA A 9 -9.65 9.22 -20.65
N LEU A 10 -9.10 8.03 -20.86
CA LEU A 10 -8.51 7.20 -19.81
C LEU A 10 -7.09 7.75 -19.57
N ALA A 11 -6.92 8.65 -18.59
CA ALA A 11 -5.60 9.13 -18.20
C ALA A 11 -4.91 8.08 -17.32
N THR A 12 -4.14 7.19 -17.94
CA THR A 12 -3.22 6.31 -17.22
C THR A 12 -1.95 7.11 -16.94
N LEU A 13 -1.81 7.72 -15.76
CA LEU A 13 -0.57 8.42 -15.40
C LEU A 13 0.48 7.40 -14.95
N LEU A 14 1.38 7.07 -15.88
CA LEU A 14 2.70 6.52 -15.55
C LEU A 14 3.55 7.69 -15.05
N ILE A 15 3.82 7.74 -13.74
CA ILE A 15 4.86 8.64 -13.23
C ILE A 15 6.20 8.02 -13.60
N ALA A 16 6.80 8.55 -14.66
CA ALA A 16 8.18 8.27 -15.03
C ALA A 16 9.10 8.96 -14.02
N GLY A 17 9.92 8.17 -13.32
CA GLY A 17 11.01 8.70 -12.50
C GLY A 17 12.03 9.40 -13.37
N CYS A 18 12.29 10.68 -13.10
CA CYS A 18 13.40 11.40 -13.69
C CYS A 18 14.71 10.87 -13.08
N SER A 19 15.53 10.25 -13.93
CA SER A 19 16.93 9.95 -13.67
C SER A 19 17.74 11.25 -13.72
N SER A 20 18.46 11.58 -12.64
CA SER A 20 19.50 12.59 -12.64
C SER A 20 20.88 11.91 -12.57
N LYS A 21 21.72 12.20 -13.55
CA LYS A 21 23.14 11.83 -13.57
C LYS A 21 23.96 12.76 -12.67
N ASP A 22 24.92 12.13 -11.98
CA ASP A 22 26.24 12.59 -11.53
C ASP A 22 26.39 13.99 -10.95
N ILE A 23 26.52 14.08 -9.61
CA ILE A 23 27.46 15.01 -8.97
C ILE A 23 28.08 14.32 -7.74
N ASP A 24 29.33 13.85 -7.89
CA ASP A 24 30.25 13.67 -6.78
C ASP A 24 30.65 15.05 -6.23
N LYS A 25 30.43 15.26 -4.93
CA LYS A 25 31.33 16.03 -4.05
C LYS A 25 30.90 15.92 -2.59
N GLU A 26 31.80 15.39 -1.77
CA GLU A 26 31.78 15.49 -0.31
C GLU A 26 31.58 16.95 0.14
N SER A 27 30.57 17.16 0.98
CA SER A 27 30.60 18.26 1.96
C SER A 27 29.78 17.84 3.17
N GLU A 28 30.46 17.69 4.31
CA GLU A 28 29.84 17.54 5.63
C GLU A 28 28.75 18.60 5.84
N ARG A 29 27.56 18.18 6.24
CA ARG A 29 26.49 19.07 6.74
C ARG A 29 25.89 18.50 8.02
N PRO A 30 25.56 19.38 8.99
CA PRO A 30 25.30 18.98 10.36
C PRO A 30 23.95 18.27 10.49
N ALA A 31 23.89 17.31 11.42
CA ALA A 31 22.66 16.66 11.83
C ALA A 31 21.68 17.69 12.41
N VAL A 32 20.58 17.92 11.69
CA VAL A 32 19.43 18.64 12.23
C VAL A 32 18.60 17.62 13.00
N LYS A 33 18.56 17.75 14.33
CA LYS A 33 17.63 17.02 15.18
C LYS A 33 16.23 17.59 14.93
N GLU A 34 15.36 16.82 14.29
CA GLU A 34 13.92 17.12 14.29
C GLU A 34 13.39 16.91 15.73
N GLU A 35 12.73 17.94 16.25
CA GLU A 35 12.17 17.95 17.61
C GLU A 35 11.00 16.98 17.71
N ASN A 36 11.09 16.08 18.68
CA ASN A 36 9.99 15.23 19.14
C ASN A 36 8.93 16.12 19.82
N LYS A 37 7.96 16.60 19.04
CA LYS A 37 6.78 17.29 19.59
C LYS A 37 5.66 16.27 19.74
N GLU A 38 5.40 15.89 20.98
CA GLU A 38 4.12 15.27 21.36
C GLU A 38 2.99 16.22 20.96
N SER A 39 2.37 15.96 19.81
CA SER A 39 1.11 16.60 19.42
C SER A 39 -0.03 15.86 20.13
N VAL A 40 -0.76 16.60 20.96
CA VAL A 40 -2.02 16.16 21.55
C VAL A 40 -3.01 15.95 20.40
N VAL A 41 -3.29 14.69 20.08
CA VAL A 41 -4.25 14.30 19.04
C VAL A 41 -5.65 14.67 19.51
N GLU A 42 -6.22 15.71 18.93
CA GLU A 42 -7.67 15.83 18.84
C GLU A 42 -8.17 14.61 18.06
N ASP A 43 -9.03 13.79 18.68
CA ASP A 43 -9.63 12.57 18.14
C ASP A 43 -10.14 12.81 16.71
N SER A 44 -9.30 12.53 15.72
CA SER A 44 -9.49 12.97 14.33
C SER A 44 -10.39 11.99 13.61
N LYS A 45 -11.67 12.01 13.97
CA LYS A 45 -12.66 11.11 13.36
C LYS A 45 -12.74 11.34 11.85
N GLN A 46 -12.81 10.25 11.09
CA GLN A 46 -12.97 10.29 9.62
C GLN A 46 -14.40 10.49 9.14
N GLU A 47 -15.35 10.63 10.06
CA GLU A 47 -16.76 10.65 9.71
C GLU A 47 -17.12 11.93 8.96
N VAL A 48 -17.52 11.76 7.69
CA VAL A 48 -18.09 12.84 6.88
C VAL A 48 -19.54 13.05 7.30
N SER A 49 -19.91 14.27 7.65
CA SER A 49 -21.29 14.62 8.02
C SER A 49 -22.29 14.23 6.93
N GLU A 50 -23.45 13.69 7.34
CA GLU A 50 -24.56 13.37 6.42
C GLU A 50 -25.09 14.60 5.66
N ASN A 51 -24.81 15.82 6.13
CA ASN A 51 -25.18 17.06 5.46
C ASN A 51 -24.17 17.53 4.41
N THR A 52 -22.95 16.95 4.36
CA THR A 52 -21.94 17.29 3.37
C THR A 52 -22.46 17.05 1.96
N VAL A 53 -22.10 17.95 1.03
CA VAL A 53 -22.46 17.85 -0.39
C VAL A 53 -21.34 17.11 -1.11
N ALA A 54 -21.70 16.09 -1.89
CA ALA A 54 -20.78 15.38 -2.76
C ALA A 54 -20.65 16.09 -4.12
N GLU A 55 -19.42 16.34 -4.54
CA GLU A 55 -19.09 16.91 -5.84
C GLU A 55 -18.28 15.91 -6.65
N LYS A 56 -18.81 15.47 -7.79
CA LYS A 56 -18.16 14.49 -8.65
C LYS A 56 -17.32 15.18 -9.74
N SER A 57 -16.04 14.82 -9.81
CA SER A 57 -15.13 15.20 -10.90
C SER A 57 -14.47 13.95 -11.47
N GLY A 58 -14.93 13.51 -12.65
CA GLY A 58 -14.46 12.25 -13.25
C GLY A 58 -14.77 11.03 -12.38
N SER A 59 -13.73 10.30 -11.96
CA SER A 59 -13.81 9.17 -11.03
C SER A 59 -13.65 9.57 -9.56
N ILE A 60 -13.56 10.86 -9.23
CA ILE A 60 -13.34 11.33 -7.85
C ILE A 60 -14.59 12.02 -7.32
N ILE A 61 -14.87 11.82 -6.03
CA ILE A 61 -15.90 12.54 -5.28
C ILE A 61 -15.20 13.36 -4.20
N THR A 62 -15.40 14.68 -4.21
CA THR A 62 -15.05 15.55 -3.08
C THR A 62 -16.23 15.67 -2.11
N LEU A 63 -15.94 15.59 -0.82
CA LEU A 63 -16.82 15.70 0.33
C LEU A 63 -16.22 16.71 1.32
N GLY A 64 -16.36 18.01 1.03
CA GLY A 64 -15.70 19.05 1.82
C GLY A 64 -14.18 19.00 1.66
N ASP A 65 -13.45 18.72 2.74
CA ASP A 65 -11.99 18.62 2.82
C ASP A 65 -11.45 17.21 2.51
N ARG A 66 -12.31 16.26 2.14
CA ARG A 66 -11.95 14.88 1.78
C ARG A 66 -12.30 14.55 0.34
N ALA A 67 -11.44 13.80 -0.35
CA ALA A 67 -11.71 13.22 -1.65
C ALA A 67 -11.63 11.69 -1.59
N VAL A 68 -12.43 11.02 -2.42
CA VAL A 68 -12.40 9.56 -2.58
C VAL A 68 -12.53 9.17 -4.05
N GLU A 69 -11.88 8.07 -4.44
CA GLU A 69 -12.01 7.50 -5.78
C GLU A 69 -13.19 6.52 -5.85
N ILE A 70 -14.06 6.69 -6.85
CA ILE A 70 -15.21 5.82 -7.08
C ILE A 70 -14.74 4.45 -7.52
N PHE A 71 -15.13 3.42 -6.77
CA PHE A 71 -14.90 2.04 -7.16
C PHE A 71 -16.09 1.51 -7.96
N TYR A 72 -15.88 1.23 -9.25
CA TYR A 72 -16.92 0.65 -10.10
C TYR A 72 -16.95 -0.88 -10.05
N GLY A 73 -15.81 -1.51 -9.71
CA GLY A 73 -15.63 -2.97 -9.81
C GLY A 73 -15.45 -3.47 -11.24
N ASN A 74 -14.79 -4.60 -11.38
CA ASN A 74 -14.63 -5.33 -12.63
C ASN A 74 -14.55 -6.84 -12.32
N PRO A 75 -15.70 -7.55 -12.34
CA PRO A 75 -15.76 -8.97 -11.96
C PRO A 75 -14.83 -9.87 -12.79
N GLU A 76 -14.63 -9.55 -14.08
CA GLU A 76 -13.70 -10.30 -14.94
C GLU A 76 -12.26 -10.18 -14.42
N ASN A 77 -11.79 -8.98 -14.09
CA ASN A 77 -10.45 -8.78 -13.54
C ASN A 77 -10.33 -9.33 -12.12
N ALA A 78 -11.36 -9.22 -11.28
CA ALA A 78 -11.38 -9.82 -9.94
C ALA A 78 -11.23 -11.35 -10.00
N LEU A 79 -11.92 -12.00 -10.94
CA LEU A 79 -11.76 -13.44 -11.19
C LEU A 79 -10.37 -13.77 -11.75
N ARG A 80 -9.84 -12.95 -12.68
CA ARG A 80 -8.47 -13.12 -13.20
C ARG A 80 -7.41 -12.98 -12.11
N TYR A 81 -7.57 -12.02 -11.20
CA TYR A 81 -6.71 -11.86 -10.03
C TYR A 81 -6.72 -13.12 -9.17
N SER A 82 -7.92 -13.60 -8.82
CA SER A 82 -8.07 -14.82 -8.01
C SER A 82 -7.38 -16.02 -8.67
N LYS A 83 -7.60 -16.21 -9.97
CA LYS A 83 -6.91 -17.26 -10.75
C LYS A 83 -5.39 -17.08 -10.77
N ALA A 84 -4.90 -15.85 -10.89
CA ALA A 84 -3.46 -15.58 -10.91
C ALA A 84 -2.80 -15.97 -9.58
N ILE A 85 -3.41 -15.64 -8.44
CA ILE A 85 -2.89 -16.04 -7.11
C ILE A 85 -2.97 -17.56 -6.93
N SER A 86 -4.07 -18.21 -7.33
CA SER A 86 -4.21 -19.67 -7.29
C SER A 86 -3.15 -20.38 -8.15
N SER A 87 -2.93 -19.92 -9.37
CA SER A 87 -1.86 -20.43 -10.25
C SER A 87 -0.47 -20.25 -9.62
N LEU A 88 -0.22 -19.11 -8.96
CA LEU A 88 1.03 -18.88 -8.25
C LEU A 88 1.20 -19.86 -7.09
N LYS A 89 0.17 -20.08 -6.26
CA LYS A 89 0.23 -21.09 -5.17
C LYS A 89 0.60 -22.47 -5.73
N GLN A 90 -0.02 -22.88 -6.84
CA GLN A 90 0.28 -24.16 -7.48
C GLN A 90 1.74 -24.23 -8.00
N ALA A 91 2.23 -23.16 -8.62
CA ALA A 91 3.59 -23.09 -9.16
C ALA A 91 4.67 -23.08 -8.07
N LEU A 92 4.39 -22.48 -6.91
CA LEU A 92 5.30 -22.43 -5.75
C LEU A 92 5.38 -23.77 -5.00
N GLY A 93 4.33 -24.60 -5.11
CA GLY A 93 4.26 -25.93 -4.51
C GLY A 93 3.72 -25.95 -3.07
N GLU A 94 3.65 -27.15 -2.50
CA GLU A 94 3.01 -27.40 -1.20
C GLU A 94 3.81 -26.88 0.00
N ASN A 95 5.14 -26.71 -0.15
CA ASN A 95 6.03 -26.29 0.93
C ASN A 95 6.04 -24.76 1.17
N VAL A 96 5.28 -24.00 0.38
CA VAL A 96 5.18 -22.54 0.49
C VAL A 96 3.78 -22.16 0.93
N THR A 97 3.67 -21.52 2.08
CA THR A 97 2.41 -20.94 2.54
C THR A 97 2.15 -19.65 1.80
N VAL A 98 0.99 -19.53 1.17
CA VAL A 98 0.57 -18.31 0.47
C VAL A 98 -0.58 -17.66 1.22
N TYR A 99 -0.38 -16.38 1.53
CA TYR A 99 -1.38 -15.48 2.10
C TYR A 99 -1.85 -14.50 1.04
N ASN A 100 -3.13 -14.15 1.09
CA ASN A 100 -3.72 -13.15 0.21
C ASN A 100 -4.51 -12.11 1.03
N MET A 101 -4.19 -10.84 0.81
CA MET A 101 -4.83 -9.71 1.46
C MET A 101 -5.31 -8.72 0.40
N VAL A 102 -6.63 -8.56 0.31
CA VAL A 102 -7.26 -7.50 -0.49
C VAL A 102 -7.77 -6.41 0.43
N VAL A 103 -7.28 -5.20 0.22
CA VAL A 103 -7.54 -4.05 1.11
C VAL A 103 -8.62 -3.15 0.50
N PRO A 104 -9.70 -2.81 1.22
CA PRO A 104 -10.65 -1.80 0.74
C PRO A 104 -10.00 -0.41 0.71
N THR A 105 -10.51 0.49 -0.12
CA THR A 105 -10.08 1.90 -0.16
C THR A 105 -11.06 2.81 0.60
N SER A 106 -10.67 4.08 0.76
CA SER A 106 -11.40 5.07 1.56
C SER A 106 -12.87 5.23 1.20
N VAL A 107 -13.25 5.04 -0.07
CA VAL A 107 -14.64 5.19 -0.54
C VAL A 107 -15.62 4.22 0.13
N GLU A 108 -15.15 3.06 0.58
CA GLU A 108 -15.99 2.06 1.25
C GLU A 108 -16.63 2.59 2.54
N PHE A 109 -15.89 3.44 3.26
CA PHE A 109 -16.29 3.93 4.58
C PHE A 109 -16.62 5.42 4.61
N ALA A 110 -16.20 6.19 3.59
CA ALA A 110 -16.30 7.65 3.61
C ALA A 110 -17.63 8.22 3.10
N LEU A 111 -18.38 7.48 2.27
CA LEU A 111 -19.58 8.01 1.63
C LEU A 111 -20.75 8.09 2.64
N PRO A 112 -21.37 9.28 2.84
CA PRO A 112 -22.64 9.39 3.56
C PRO A 112 -23.70 8.47 2.96
N LYS A 113 -24.68 8.03 3.77
CA LYS A 113 -25.70 7.06 3.33
C LYS A 113 -26.39 7.45 2.03
N LYS A 114 -26.71 8.74 1.88
CA LYS A 114 -27.37 9.28 0.66
C LYS A 114 -26.52 9.14 -0.61
N TYR A 115 -25.20 8.98 -0.49
CA TYR A 115 -24.26 8.87 -1.61
C TYR A 115 -23.63 7.48 -1.78
N GLN A 116 -23.95 6.50 -0.95
CA GLN A 116 -23.41 5.14 -1.07
C GLN A 116 -23.64 4.52 -2.47
N HIS A 117 -24.75 4.86 -3.13
CA HIS A 117 -25.06 4.42 -4.50
C HIS A 117 -24.06 4.88 -5.58
N MET A 118 -23.16 5.83 -5.26
CA MET A 118 -22.18 6.35 -6.20
C MET A 118 -20.96 5.43 -6.38
N SER A 119 -20.74 4.46 -5.51
CA SER A 119 -19.64 3.49 -5.57
C SER A 119 -20.17 2.08 -5.33
N THR A 120 -19.58 1.10 -6.01
CA THR A 120 -19.86 -0.32 -5.75
C THR A 120 -19.33 -0.68 -4.36
N PRO A 121 -20.12 -1.37 -3.51
CA PRO A 121 -19.64 -1.91 -2.25
C PRO A 121 -18.45 -2.85 -2.46
N GLN A 122 -17.35 -2.59 -1.79
CA GLN A 122 -16.10 -3.32 -1.98
C GLN A 122 -16.13 -4.66 -1.25
N LYS A 123 -16.85 -4.76 -0.12
CA LYS A 123 -16.95 -6.00 0.67
C LYS A 123 -17.37 -7.21 -0.18
N SER A 124 -18.43 -7.07 -0.98
CA SER A 124 -18.92 -8.17 -1.80
C SER A 124 -17.92 -8.61 -2.87
N VAL A 125 -17.14 -7.67 -3.41
CA VAL A 125 -16.10 -7.98 -4.41
C VAL A 125 -14.89 -8.66 -3.75
N ILE A 126 -14.51 -8.23 -2.54
CA ILE A 126 -13.48 -8.90 -1.74
C ILE A 126 -13.91 -10.34 -1.40
N ASP A 127 -15.15 -10.52 -0.95
CA ASP A 127 -15.71 -11.84 -0.63
C ASP A 127 -15.74 -12.74 -1.89
N GLU A 128 -16.09 -12.18 -3.06
CA GLU A 128 -16.05 -12.90 -4.34
C GLU A 128 -14.63 -13.30 -4.72
N ILE A 129 -13.63 -12.42 -4.56
CA ILE A 129 -12.23 -12.76 -4.79
C ILE A 129 -11.82 -13.92 -3.89
N TYR A 130 -12.08 -13.81 -2.58
CA TYR A 130 -11.72 -14.83 -1.60
C TYR A 130 -12.40 -16.18 -1.86
N GLY A 131 -13.66 -16.17 -2.30
CA GLY A 131 -14.41 -17.38 -2.66
C GLY A 131 -13.93 -18.06 -3.94
N ASN A 132 -13.15 -17.38 -4.79
CA ASN A 132 -12.61 -17.92 -6.04
C ASN A 132 -11.13 -18.33 -5.95
N LEU A 133 -10.49 -18.18 -4.77
CA LEU A 133 -9.11 -18.61 -4.55
C LEU A 133 -9.04 -20.13 -4.32
N ASP A 134 -7.85 -20.69 -4.57
CA ASP A 134 -7.50 -22.03 -4.14
C ASP A 134 -7.65 -22.15 -2.62
N SER A 135 -8.23 -23.24 -2.13
CA SER A 135 -8.48 -23.47 -0.70
C SER A 135 -7.22 -23.56 0.15
N GLU A 136 -6.05 -23.79 -0.46
CA GLU A 136 -4.76 -23.76 0.24
C GLU A 136 -4.25 -22.35 0.54
N ILE A 137 -4.86 -21.31 -0.06
CA ILE A 137 -4.48 -19.91 0.17
C ILE A 137 -5.15 -19.41 1.44
N LYS A 138 -4.36 -18.79 2.32
CA LYS A 138 -4.86 -18.17 3.55
C LYS A 138 -5.30 -16.73 3.29
N ASN A 139 -6.58 -16.45 3.46
CA ASN A 139 -7.10 -15.09 3.30
C ASN A 139 -6.86 -14.27 4.57
N VAL A 140 -6.34 -13.05 4.40
CA VAL A 140 -6.16 -12.09 5.49
C VAL A 140 -7.28 -11.05 5.42
N ASN A 141 -8.16 -11.04 6.41
CA ASN A 141 -9.37 -10.20 6.40
C ASN A 141 -9.10 -8.76 6.86
N ALA A 142 -8.36 -7.99 6.06
CA ALA A 142 -8.12 -6.57 6.34
C ALA A 142 -9.41 -5.74 6.42
N TYR A 143 -10.45 -6.12 5.65
CA TYR A 143 -11.72 -5.41 5.65
C TYR A 143 -12.36 -5.34 7.04
N GLU A 144 -12.45 -6.47 7.74
CA GLU A 144 -13.12 -6.53 9.05
C GLU A 144 -12.41 -5.65 10.10
N ALA A 145 -11.07 -5.64 10.08
CA ALA A 145 -10.31 -4.77 10.96
C ALA A 145 -10.55 -3.28 10.63
N LEU A 146 -10.47 -2.91 9.35
CA LEU A 146 -10.68 -1.54 8.92
C LEU A 146 -12.12 -1.07 9.16
N GLU A 147 -13.12 -1.94 8.99
CA GLU A 147 -14.52 -1.62 9.28
C GLU A 147 -14.73 -1.34 10.77
N LYS A 148 -14.12 -2.14 11.65
CA LYS A 148 -14.22 -1.96 13.10
C LYS A 148 -13.64 -0.61 13.56
N HIS A 149 -12.60 -0.15 12.88
CA HIS A 149 -11.88 1.08 13.18
C HIS A 149 -12.23 2.25 12.24
N LYS A 150 -13.28 2.14 11.42
CA LYS A 150 -13.59 3.08 10.32
C LYS A 150 -13.85 4.53 10.72
N ASN A 151 -14.08 4.77 12.00
CA ASN A 151 -14.26 6.11 12.54
C ASN A 151 -12.93 6.80 12.85
N GLU A 152 -11.81 6.08 12.85
CA GLU A 152 -10.46 6.59 13.07
C GLU A 152 -9.79 7.04 11.77
N TYR A 153 -8.61 7.65 11.89
CA TYR A 153 -7.86 8.21 10.76
C TYR A 153 -7.12 7.16 9.91
N LEU A 154 -7.87 6.25 9.28
CA LEU A 154 -7.36 5.09 8.53
C LEU A 154 -6.91 5.39 7.10
N TYR A 155 -7.45 6.44 6.46
CA TYR A 155 -7.14 6.84 5.08
C TYR A 155 -6.86 8.33 4.93
N PHE A 156 -5.91 8.71 4.09
CA PHE A 156 -5.68 10.12 3.82
C PHE A 156 -6.92 10.77 3.20
N ASN A 157 -7.16 12.05 3.53
CA ASN A 157 -8.28 12.79 2.94
C ASN A 157 -7.97 13.27 1.52
N THR A 158 -6.69 13.51 1.23
CA THR A 158 -6.23 14.13 -0.02
C THR A 158 -5.35 13.20 -0.87
N ASP A 159 -5.12 11.98 -0.40
CA ASP A 159 -4.34 10.93 -1.08
C ASP A 159 -5.13 9.63 -1.23
N HIS A 160 -4.75 8.81 -2.20
CA HIS A 160 -5.46 7.55 -2.49
C HIS A 160 -5.07 6.40 -1.55
N HIS A 161 -4.03 6.54 -0.73
CA HIS A 161 -3.57 5.50 0.20
C HIS A 161 -4.30 5.53 1.55
N TRP A 162 -4.19 4.41 2.27
CA TRP A 162 -4.40 4.38 3.71
C TRP A 162 -3.27 5.11 4.48
N THR A 163 -3.52 5.43 5.75
CA THR A 163 -2.48 5.89 6.68
C THR A 163 -1.70 4.71 7.25
N SER A 164 -0.61 4.98 7.97
CA SER A 164 0.12 3.92 8.69
C SER A 164 -0.74 3.23 9.76
N LEU A 165 -1.73 3.93 10.35
CA LEU A 165 -2.71 3.33 11.26
C LEU A 165 -3.64 2.34 10.54
N GLY A 166 -4.13 2.68 9.35
CA GLY A 166 -4.89 1.73 8.52
C GLY A 166 -4.06 0.49 8.16
N ALA A 167 -2.80 0.70 7.77
CA ALA A 167 -1.86 -0.38 7.49
C ALA A 167 -1.58 -1.27 8.72
N TYR A 168 -1.48 -0.67 9.91
CA TYR A 168 -1.28 -1.36 11.17
C TYR A 168 -2.42 -2.34 11.49
N TYR A 169 -3.68 -1.94 11.34
CA TYR A 169 -4.81 -2.84 11.57
C TYR A 169 -4.87 -4.02 10.60
N ALA A 170 -4.43 -3.83 9.35
CA ALA A 170 -4.26 -4.95 8.42
C ALA A 170 -3.08 -5.85 8.80
N TYR A 171 -2.01 -5.27 9.36
CA TYR A 171 -0.87 -6.01 9.91
C TYR A 171 -1.29 -6.91 11.09
N GLU A 172 -2.14 -6.44 12.00
CA GLU A 172 -2.65 -7.28 13.09
C GLU A 172 -3.43 -8.50 12.57
N GLN A 173 -4.21 -8.34 11.50
CA GLN A 173 -4.89 -9.47 10.86
C GLN A 173 -3.89 -10.43 10.22
N PHE A 174 -2.83 -9.91 9.58
CA PHE A 174 -1.78 -10.78 9.05
C PHE A 174 -1.03 -11.53 10.15
N ALA A 175 -0.69 -10.86 11.25
CA ALA A 175 -0.05 -11.47 12.41
C ALA A 175 -0.84 -12.67 12.94
N LYS A 176 -2.16 -12.50 13.06
CA LYS A 176 -3.09 -13.56 13.45
C LYS A 176 -3.07 -14.75 12.48
N GLU A 177 -3.17 -14.50 11.17
CA GLU A 177 -3.17 -15.58 10.16
C GLU A 177 -1.82 -16.29 10.01
N ALA A 178 -0.73 -15.54 10.19
CA ALA A 178 0.64 -16.05 10.13
C ALA A 178 1.13 -16.67 11.46
N GLY A 179 0.34 -16.55 12.53
CA GLY A 179 0.61 -17.18 13.82
C GLY A 179 1.77 -16.57 14.59
N PHE A 180 1.98 -15.25 14.48
CA PHE A 180 2.91 -14.51 15.34
C PHE A 180 2.16 -13.42 16.12
N LYS A 181 2.75 -13.00 17.25
CA LYS A 181 2.18 -11.96 18.08
C LYS A 181 2.53 -10.59 17.52
N GLU A 182 1.52 -9.77 17.27
CA GLU A 182 1.69 -8.38 16.87
C GLU A 182 2.43 -7.56 17.95
N LYS A 183 3.20 -6.57 17.49
CA LYS A 183 3.74 -5.52 18.35
C LYS A 183 2.77 -4.35 18.36
N SER A 184 2.47 -3.82 19.54
CA SER A 184 1.57 -2.69 19.71
C SER A 184 2.20 -1.39 19.18
N LEU A 185 1.37 -0.45 18.69
CA LEU A 185 1.86 0.83 18.16
C LEU A 185 2.67 1.65 19.17
N ASP A 186 2.36 1.53 20.46
CA ASP A 186 3.09 2.21 21.55
C ASP A 186 4.51 1.65 21.80
N GLU A 187 4.85 0.51 21.20
CA GLU A 187 6.22 -0.03 21.20
C GLU A 187 7.12 0.65 20.17
N TYR A 188 6.57 1.47 19.27
CA TYR A 188 7.30 2.15 18.22
C TYR A 188 7.41 3.66 18.47
N GLU A 189 8.54 4.24 18.07
CA GLU A 189 8.67 5.69 18.07
C GLU A 189 7.95 6.29 16.86
N LYS A 190 6.99 7.17 17.11
CA LYS A 190 6.16 7.82 16.09
C LYS A 190 6.81 9.11 15.58
N TYR A 191 6.78 9.28 14.27
CA TYR A 191 7.23 10.47 13.55
C TYR A 191 6.11 10.95 12.60
N SER A 192 6.15 12.21 12.19
CA SER A 192 5.17 12.78 11.27
C SER A 192 5.82 13.60 10.15
N LYS A 193 5.16 13.61 8.98
CA LYS A 193 5.37 14.59 7.91
C LYS A 193 4.09 15.40 7.76
N GLU A 194 4.18 16.69 8.11
CA GLU A 194 3.07 17.63 8.11
C GLU A 194 2.75 18.15 6.71
N ASP A 195 1.61 18.85 6.59
CA ASP A 195 1.19 19.58 5.39
C ASP A 195 1.08 18.72 4.10
N PHE A 196 0.74 17.44 4.24
CA PHE A 196 0.63 16.54 3.10
C PHE A 196 -0.61 16.83 2.26
N LEU A 197 -0.41 17.03 0.96
CA LEU A 197 -1.44 17.11 -0.06
C LEU A 197 -1.15 16.08 -1.14
N GLY A 198 -1.97 15.03 -1.18
CA GLY A 198 -1.70 13.85 -1.96
C GLY A 198 -2.18 13.86 -3.41
N THR A 199 -2.29 12.66 -3.97
CA THR A 199 -2.63 12.46 -5.37
C THR A 199 -4.06 12.89 -5.72
N LEU A 200 -5.03 12.75 -4.80
CA LEU A 200 -6.42 13.13 -5.07
C LEU A 200 -6.56 14.65 -5.14
N PHE A 201 -5.85 15.38 -4.27
CA PHE A 201 -5.71 16.84 -4.43
C PHE A 201 -5.01 17.18 -5.76
N THR A 202 -3.90 16.52 -6.07
CA THR A 202 -3.15 16.76 -7.32
C THR A 202 -4.02 16.56 -8.56
N GLN A 203 -4.90 15.55 -8.56
CA GLN A 203 -5.78 15.23 -9.69
C GLN A 203 -6.98 16.18 -9.82
N THR A 204 -7.57 16.60 -8.69
CA THR A 204 -8.78 17.43 -8.70
C THR A 204 -8.47 18.93 -8.74
N GLN A 205 -7.34 19.34 -8.15
CA GLN A 205 -7.01 20.74 -7.84
C GLN A 205 -8.10 21.46 -7.02
N ASP A 206 -8.96 20.70 -6.32
CA ASP A 206 -10.04 21.25 -5.52
C ASP A 206 -9.47 21.95 -4.28
N THR A 207 -9.72 23.25 -4.16
CA THR A 207 -9.15 24.07 -3.10
C THR A 207 -9.68 23.72 -1.73
N LYS A 208 -10.86 23.08 -1.62
CA LYS A 208 -11.44 22.66 -0.33
C LYS A 208 -10.57 21.61 0.37
N LEU A 209 -9.87 20.78 -0.39
CA LEU A 209 -8.92 19.79 0.16
C LEU A 209 -7.70 20.44 0.83
N LYS A 210 -7.47 21.75 0.64
CA LYS A 210 -6.40 22.47 1.34
C LYS A 210 -6.81 22.94 2.73
N GLU A 211 -8.11 22.93 3.05
CA GLU A 211 -8.63 23.40 4.34
C GLU A 211 -8.14 22.51 5.49
N LYS A 212 -7.98 21.21 5.22
CA LYS A 212 -7.41 20.23 6.16
C LYS A 212 -6.42 19.33 5.44
N LYS A 213 -5.15 19.73 5.44
CA LYS A 213 -4.07 18.92 4.91
C LYS A 213 -3.86 17.68 5.77
N ASP A 214 -3.38 16.62 5.13
CA ASP A 214 -3.08 15.37 5.80
C ASP A 214 -1.75 15.43 6.57
N ILE A 215 -1.58 14.49 7.50
CA ILE A 215 -0.32 14.25 8.21
C ILE A 215 0.08 12.80 7.93
N VAL A 216 1.28 12.57 7.40
CA VAL A 216 1.81 11.22 7.21
C VAL A 216 2.55 10.80 8.48
N GLU A 217 1.89 10.03 9.33
CA GLU A 217 2.53 9.38 10.48
C GLU A 217 3.26 8.11 10.05
N TYR A 218 4.44 7.87 10.60
CA TYR A 218 5.25 6.66 10.40
C TYR A 218 6.00 6.28 11.68
N TYR A 219 6.42 5.01 11.77
CA TYR A 219 6.89 4.42 13.03
C TYR A 219 8.29 3.83 12.87
N LYS A 220 9.30 4.30 13.61
CA LYS A 220 10.64 3.72 13.55
C LYS A 220 10.64 2.34 14.19
N ILE A 221 11.23 1.36 13.50
CA ILE A 221 11.24 -0.03 13.93
C ILE A 221 12.40 -0.24 14.93
N PRO A 222 12.13 -0.69 16.17
CA PRO A 222 13.13 -0.77 17.23
C PRO A 222 13.94 -2.07 17.18
N VAL A 223 14.51 -2.40 16.02
CA VAL A 223 15.46 -3.51 15.83
C VAL A 223 16.61 -3.06 14.93
N ASP A 224 17.75 -3.73 15.01
CA ASP A 224 18.84 -3.55 14.05
C ASP A 224 18.51 -4.27 12.73
N TYR A 225 18.64 -3.56 11.60
CA TYR A 225 18.35 -4.12 10.28
C TYR A 225 19.16 -3.46 9.17
N GLU A 226 19.37 -4.21 8.10
CA GLU A 226 19.99 -3.75 6.85
C GLU A 226 18.95 -3.70 5.73
N VAL A 227 18.97 -2.66 4.90
CA VAL A 227 18.08 -2.53 3.73
C VAL A 227 18.89 -2.43 2.46
N TYR A 228 18.50 -3.21 1.46
CA TYR A 228 19.04 -3.17 0.12
C TYR A 228 17.91 -3.01 -0.89
N ARG A 229 18.06 -2.12 -1.86
CA ARG A 229 17.11 -1.95 -2.96
C ARG A 229 17.72 -2.36 -4.29
N TYR A 230 16.87 -2.82 -5.19
CA TYR A 230 17.21 -3.16 -6.57
C TYR A 230 16.45 -2.23 -7.50
N GLU A 231 17.15 -1.60 -8.43
CA GLU A 231 16.59 -0.51 -9.24
C GLU A 231 16.02 -1.02 -10.57
N LYS A 232 15.08 -0.26 -11.14
CA LYS A 232 14.44 -0.60 -12.43
C LYS A 232 15.50 -0.67 -13.53
N GLY A 233 15.58 -1.82 -14.20
CA GLY A 233 16.61 -2.07 -15.22
C GLY A 233 17.97 -2.51 -14.67
N ASN A 234 18.14 -2.59 -13.34
CA ASN A 234 19.33 -3.13 -12.68
C ASN A 234 18.94 -4.03 -11.49
N GLU A 235 18.10 -5.03 -11.77
CA GLU A 235 17.52 -5.92 -10.76
C GLU A 235 18.51 -6.97 -10.20
N ASN A 236 19.75 -7.01 -10.69
CA ASN A 236 20.79 -7.95 -10.25
C ASN A 236 21.81 -7.32 -9.30
N THR A 237 21.80 -5.99 -9.12
CA THR A 237 22.78 -5.29 -8.29
C THR A 237 22.05 -4.63 -7.12
N ALA A 238 22.37 -5.10 -5.91
CA ALA A 238 21.85 -4.50 -4.69
C ALA A 238 22.53 -3.15 -4.41
N VAL A 239 21.74 -2.16 -4.01
CA VAL A 239 22.22 -0.86 -3.52
C VAL A 239 21.80 -0.73 -2.06
N SER A 240 22.77 -0.43 -1.18
CA SER A 240 22.47 -0.13 0.23
C SER A 240 21.50 1.05 0.32
N SER A 241 20.52 0.95 1.21
CA SER A 241 19.43 1.91 1.35
C SER A 241 19.02 2.05 2.81
N THR A 242 18.12 2.99 3.07
CA THR A 242 17.36 3.08 4.32
C THR A 242 15.95 2.54 4.12
N LEU A 243 15.28 2.17 5.21
CA LEU A 243 13.88 1.77 5.20
C LEU A 243 12.96 2.97 4.90
N TYR A 244 13.30 4.11 5.49
CA TYR A 244 12.55 5.34 5.39
C TYR A 244 13.28 6.37 4.54
N ALA A 245 12.55 7.01 3.62
CA ALA A 245 13.02 8.20 2.93
C ALA A 245 12.73 9.42 3.80
N ASP A 246 13.50 9.63 4.87
CA ASP A 246 13.24 10.72 5.82
C ASP A 246 13.28 12.12 5.17
N TYR A 247 13.89 12.25 3.99
CA TYR A 247 13.88 13.47 3.16
C TYR A 247 12.56 13.72 2.41
N ALA A 248 11.64 12.75 2.35
CA ALA A 248 10.40 12.88 1.60
C ALA A 248 9.45 13.86 2.31
N ASP A 249 8.99 14.86 1.56
CA ASP A 249 8.13 15.93 2.03
C ASP A 249 7.09 16.36 0.98
N GLY A 250 6.21 17.28 1.37
CA GLY A 250 5.20 17.88 0.49
C GLY A 250 4.36 16.82 -0.23
N VAL A 251 4.20 16.98 -1.55
CA VAL A 251 3.41 16.05 -2.39
C VAL A 251 3.96 14.62 -2.43
N ASN A 252 5.21 14.41 -2.00
CA ASN A 252 5.87 13.11 -2.01
C ASN A 252 5.94 12.47 -0.62
N ALA A 253 5.32 13.05 0.41
CA ALA A 253 5.46 12.60 1.80
C ALA A 253 5.17 11.10 2.01
N TYR A 254 4.20 10.51 1.28
CA TYR A 254 3.95 9.06 1.34
C TYR A 254 5.15 8.18 0.93
N SER A 255 6.07 8.72 0.12
CA SER A 255 7.31 8.03 -0.26
C SER A 255 8.29 7.86 0.90
N VAL A 256 7.99 8.42 2.09
CA VAL A 256 8.71 8.12 3.33
C VAL A 256 8.81 6.61 3.53
N PHE A 257 7.78 5.84 3.16
CA PHE A 257 7.81 4.38 3.22
C PHE A 257 8.58 3.77 2.05
N LEU A 258 9.63 3.00 2.34
CA LEU A 258 10.43 2.21 1.37
C LEU A 258 11.05 3.00 0.21
N HIS A 259 11.10 4.34 0.29
CA HIS A 259 11.44 5.23 -0.83
C HIS A 259 10.49 5.09 -2.03
N GLY A 260 9.30 4.53 -1.83
CA GLY A 260 8.34 4.21 -2.88
C GLY A 260 8.50 2.80 -3.47
N ASP A 261 8.38 2.70 -4.79
CA ASP A 261 8.16 1.42 -5.46
C ASP A 261 9.36 0.95 -6.30
N PHE A 262 10.06 -0.06 -5.77
CA PHE A 262 11.19 -0.73 -6.41
C PHE A 262 10.84 -2.16 -6.84
N PRO A 263 11.47 -2.69 -7.92
CA PRO A 263 11.36 -4.10 -8.29
C PRO A 263 11.51 -5.05 -7.10
N LEU A 264 12.55 -4.83 -6.29
CA LEU A 264 12.82 -5.61 -5.09
C LEU A 264 13.46 -4.72 -4.02
N VAL A 265 13.00 -4.86 -2.78
CA VAL A 265 13.70 -4.40 -1.57
C VAL A 265 13.94 -5.60 -0.68
N LYS A 266 15.19 -5.84 -0.29
CA LYS A 266 15.57 -6.82 0.73
C LYS A 266 15.77 -6.11 2.05
N ILE A 267 15.16 -6.61 3.11
CA ILE A 267 15.36 -6.15 4.48
C ILE A 267 15.84 -7.34 5.30
N LYS A 268 16.93 -7.20 6.03
CA LYS A 268 17.48 -8.24 6.90
C LYS A 268 17.46 -7.73 8.33
N ASN A 269 16.76 -8.43 9.21
CA ASN A 269 16.73 -8.13 10.64
C ASN A 269 17.91 -8.82 11.33
N ASN A 270 18.84 -8.05 11.89
CA ASN A 270 20.04 -8.58 12.55
C ASN A 270 19.76 -9.06 13.98
N ASP A 271 18.64 -8.64 14.58
CA ASP A 271 18.23 -9.05 15.91
C ASP A 271 17.43 -10.37 15.91
N SER A 272 17.03 -10.86 14.72
CA SER A 272 16.27 -12.10 14.56
C SER A 272 17.16 -13.23 14.03
N ASN A 273 16.88 -14.46 14.50
CA ASN A 273 17.49 -15.70 14.01
C ASN A 273 16.49 -16.86 14.11
N ASN A 274 15.23 -16.60 13.72
CA ASN A 274 14.12 -17.53 13.83
C ASN A 274 13.92 -18.42 12.58
N GLY A 275 14.74 -18.20 11.55
CA GLY A 275 14.73 -18.90 10.26
C GLY A 275 13.60 -18.48 9.32
N LYS A 276 12.74 -17.53 9.71
CA LYS A 276 11.58 -17.13 8.91
C LYS A 276 11.94 -16.09 7.88
N LYS A 277 11.53 -16.35 6.64
CA LYS A 277 11.67 -15.44 5.50
C LYS A 277 10.33 -15.28 4.81
N LEU A 278 9.98 -14.04 4.50
CA LEU A 278 8.73 -13.69 3.85
C LEU A 278 9.00 -12.88 2.57
N VAL A 279 8.31 -13.25 1.50
CA VAL A 279 8.14 -12.36 0.35
C VAL A 279 6.81 -11.65 0.44
N VAL A 280 6.83 -10.33 0.27
CA VAL A 280 5.62 -9.51 0.16
C VAL A 280 5.51 -9.03 -1.29
N VAL A 281 4.51 -9.52 -2.02
CA VAL A 281 4.18 -9.06 -3.37
C VAL A 281 3.10 -8.01 -3.28
N LYS A 282 3.43 -6.79 -3.71
CA LYS A 282 2.63 -5.61 -3.41
C LYS A 282 2.51 -4.62 -4.56
N GLU A 283 1.56 -3.70 -4.39
CA GLU A 283 1.60 -2.35 -4.96
C GLU A 283 1.76 -1.30 -3.84
N SER A 284 1.61 0.00 -4.12
CA SER A 284 2.02 1.08 -3.22
C SER A 284 1.32 1.08 -1.85
N TYR A 285 0.16 0.42 -1.66
CA TYR A 285 -0.42 0.21 -0.33
C TYR A 285 0.50 -0.59 0.60
N GLY A 286 1.26 -1.55 0.07
CA GLY A 286 2.16 -2.38 0.87
C GLY A 286 3.29 -1.60 1.52
N ASN A 287 3.60 -0.38 1.06
CA ASN A 287 4.75 0.40 1.54
C ASN A 287 4.58 0.76 3.02
N ALA A 288 3.41 1.21 3.45
CA ALA A 288 3.13 1.56 4.85
C ALA A 288 2.93 0.32 5.75
N PHE A 289 2.70 -0.86 5.17
CA PHE A 289 2.46 -2.12 5.88
C PHE A 289 3.75 -2.88 6.22
N VAL A 290 4.67 -2.96 5.26
CA VAL A 290 5.91 -3.76 5.37
C VAL A 290 6.73 -3.48 6.63
N PRO A 291 6.92 -2.22 7.08
CA PRO A 291 7.76 -1.96 8.26
C PRO A 291 7.35 -2.74 9.51
N PHE A 292 6.05 -2.95 9.73
CA PHE A 292 5.54 -3.69 10.90
C PHE A 292 5.90 -5.19 10.89
N LEU A 293 6.30 -5.73 9.74
CA LEU A 293 6.73 -7.13 9.62
C LEU A 293 8.18 -7.35 10.07
N ILE A 294 9.02 -6.32 10.02
CA ILE A 294 10.47 -6.42 10.21
C ILE A 294 10.84 -7.10 11.54
N PRO A 295 10.19 -6.80 12.68
CA PRO A 295 10.52 -7.46 13.95
C PRO A 295 10.26 -8.97 14.00
N HIS A 296 9.55 -9.56 13.01
CA HIS A 296 9.03 -10.93 13.07
C HIS A 296 9.72 -11.92 12.13
N TYR A 297 10.54 -11.42 11.20
CA TYR A 297 11.20 -12.21 10.17
C TYR A 297 12.70 -11.90 10.13
N ASP A 298 13.51 -12.91 9.83
CA ASP A 298 14.96 -12.73 9.61
C ASP A 298 15.20 -11.95 8.31
N GLU A 299 14.45 -12.27 7.25
CA GLU A 299 14.55 -11.60 5.97
C GLU A 299 13.16 -11.32 5.37
N LEU A 300 12.97 -10.09 4.89
CA LEU A 300 11.84 -9.70 4.05
C LEU A 300 12.31 -9.38 2.64
N TYR A 301 11.53 -9.82 1.66
CA TYR A 301 11.74 -9.54 0.25
C TYR A 301 10.48 -8.87 -0.29
N VAL A 302 10.52 -7.56 -0.49
CA VAL A 302 9.38 -6.76 -0.93
C VAL A 302 9.44 -6.62 -2.45
N VAL A 303 8.53 -7.27 -3.14
CA VAL A 303 8.45 -7.30 -4.60
C VAL A 303 7.31 -6.42 -5.06
N ASP A 304 7.62 -5.41 -5.87
CA ASP A 304 6.59 -4.67 -6.60
C ASP A 304 6.33 -5.35 -7.96
N SER A 305 5.17 -5.99 -8.10
CA SER A 305 4.87 -6.80 -9.29
C SER A 305 4.91 -6.00 -10.59
N ARG A 306 4.71 -4.66 -10.51
CA ARG A 306 4.76 -3.78 -11.69
C ARG A 306 6.16 -3.67 -12.29
N TYR A 307 7.19 -3.89 -11.49
CA TYR A 307 8.57 -3.60 -11.86
C TYR A 307 9.51 -4.80 -11.78
N TYR A 308 9.13 -5.88 -11.10
CA TYR A 308 9.96 -7.08 -10.96
C TYR A 308 9.87 -8.00 -12.18
N ASN A 309 11.03 -8.34 -12.76
CA ASN A 309 11.13 -9.21 -13.94
C ASN A 309 12.21 -10.30 -13.81
N SER A 310 12.87 -10.45 -12.65
CA SER A 310 13.97 -11.40 -12.43
C SER A 310 13.58 -12.86 -12.16
N GLY A 311 12.29 -13.20 -12.25
CA GLY A 311 11.79 -14.57 -12.06
C GLY A 311 11.41 -14.87 -10.61
N PHE A 312 10.10 -14.89 -10.32
CA PHE A 312 9.59 -14.98 -8.96
C PHE A 312 9.87 -16.31 -8.27
N LYS A 313 9.59 -17.44 -8.93
CA LYS A 313 9.87 -18.77 -8.38
C LYS A 313 11.35 -18.96 -8.07
N LYS A 314 12.23 -18.42 -8.93
CA LYS A 314 13.69 -18.46 -8.72
C LYS A 314 14.07 -17.74 -7.42
N LEU A 315 13.50 -16.57 -7.14
CA LEU A 315 13.70 -15.87 -5.87
C LEU A 315 13.27 -16.74 -4.67
N ILE A 316 12.08 -17.36 -4.75
CA ILE A 316 11.57 -18.24 -3.69
C ILE A 316 12.52 -19.40 -3.43
N ASP A 317 12.94 -20.09 -4.50
CA ASP A 317 13.80 -21.28 -4.42
C ASP A 317 15.21 -20.91 -3.90
N GLU A 318 15.86 -19.89 -4.47
CA GLU A 318 17.24 -19.52 -4.14
C GLU A 318 17.40 -18.94 -2.74
N GLN A 319 16.38 -18.25 -2.22
CA GLN A 319 16.42 -17.68 -0.87
C GLN A 319 15.75 -18.59 0.17
N GLU A 320 15.27 -19.76 -0.25
CA GLU A 320 14.61 -20.78 0.59
C GLU A 320 13.35 -20.26 1.32
N ILE A 321 12.60 -19.38 0.67
CA ILE A 321 11.41 -18.73 1.25
C ILE A 321 10.27 -19.75 1.42
N LYS A 322 9.57 -19.68 2.56
CA LYS A 322 8.45 -20.56 2.92
C LYS A 322 7.12 -19.84 3.05
N GLU A 323 7.13 -18.51 3.05
CA GLU A 323 5.93 -17.69 3.19
C GLU A 323 5.90 -16.61 2.10
N VAL A 324 4.75 -16.46 1.45
CA VAL A 324 4.48 -15.40 0.48
C VAL A 324 3.18 -14.71 0.85
N LEU A 325 3.19 -13.38 0.93
CA LEU A 325 2.01 -12.55 1.13
C LEU A 325 1.77 -11.70 -0.12
N PHE A 326 0.59 -11.82 -0.72
CA PHE A 326 0.10 -10.86 -1.70
C PHE A 326 -0.74 -9.79 -0.98
N ILE A 327 -0.38 -8.52 -1.15
CA ILE A 327 -1.13 -7.38 -0.59
C ILE A 327 -1.45 -6.37 -1.70
N ASN A 328 -2.74 -6.24 -2.01
CA ASN A 328 -3.22 -5.36 -3.08
C ASN A 328 -4.52 -4.68 -2.64
N ASN A 329 -4.67 -3.38 -2.91
CA ASN A 329 -5.96 -2.74 -2.76
C ASN A 329 -7.00 -3.27 -3.78
N ILE A 330 -8.28 -3.01 -3.52
CA ILE A 330 -9.37 -3.51 -4.38
C ILE A 330 -9.31 -2.96 -5.83
N PHE A 331 -8.75 -1.77 -6.05
CA PHE A 331 -8.57 -1.22 -7.40
C PHE A 331 -7.53 -2.01 -8.17
N ALA A 332 -6.42 -2.39 -7.54
CA ALA A 332 -5.35 -3.20 -8.11
C ALA A 332 -5.86 -4.57 -8.56
N THR A 333 -6.69 -5.23 -7.75
CA THR A 333 -7.29 -6.54 -8.09
C THR A 333 -8.32 -6.45 -9.22
N ASN A 334 -8.89 -5.27 -9.47
CA ASN A 334 -9.89 -5.03 -10.51
C ASN A 334 -9.31 -4.32 -11.76
N THR A 335 -8.01 -4.02 -11.78
CA THR A 335 -7.35 -3.32 -12.89
C THR A 335 -6.53 -4.27 -13.74
N ALA A 336 -6.97 -4.50 -14.99
CA ALA A 336 -6.35 -5.44 -15.93
C ALA A 336 -4.83 -5.29 -16.06
N LYS A 337 -4.31 -4.05 -16.06
CA LYS A 337 -2.87 -3.78 -16.16
C LYS A 337 -2.12 -4.33 -14.95
N ILE A 338 -2.66 -4.16 -13.74
CA ILE A 338 -2.03 -4.61 -12.48
C ILE A 338 -2.19 -6.13 -12.34
N VAL A 339 -3.37 -6.68 -12.60
CA VAL A 339 -3.60 -8.13 -12.62
C VAL A 339 -2.63 -8.84 -13.57
N LYS A 340 -2.39 -8.28 -14.76
CA LYS A 340 -1.39 -8.80 -15.71
C LYS A 340 0.03 -8.84 -15.14
N THR A 341 0.37 -7.96 -14.21
CA THR A 341 1.70 -7.99 -13.58
C THR A 341 1.87 -9.19 -12.66
N LEU A 342 0.82 -9.60 -11.96
CA LEU A 342 0.80 -10.80 -11.12
C LEU A 342 0.79 -12.08 -11.97
N GLU A 343 0.02 -12.10 -13.06
CA GLU A 343 0.03 -13.20 -14.03
C GLU A 343 1.44 -13.48 -14.60
N ARG A 344 2.30 -12.44 -14.71
CA ARG A 344 3.70 -12.59 -15.19
C ARG A 344 4.69 -13.12 -14.14
N LEU A 345 4.29 -13.22 -12.87
CA LEU A 345 5.12 -13.81 -11.83
C LEU A 345 5.08 -15.34 -11.83
N GLN A 346 4.17 -15.95 -12.61
CA GLN A 346 3.96 -17.40 -12.69
C GLN A 346 5.18 -18.17 -13.22
#